data_AF-A0A6A6Y9S8-F1
#
_entry.id   AF-A0A6A6Y9S8-F1
#
_cell.length_a   1.000
_cell.length_b   1.000
_cell.length_c   1.000
_cell.angle_alpha   90.00
_cell.angle_beta   90.00
_cell.angle_gamma   90.00
#
_symmetry.space_group_name_H-M   'P 1'
#
loop_
_entity.id
_entity.type
_entity.pdbx_description
1 polymer ?
#
loop_
_entity_poly.entity_id
_entity_poly.type
_entity_poly.pdbx_seq_one_letter_code
_entity_poly.pdbx_strand_id
1 'polypeptide(L)'
;MRAVTARAVAFYFRAPIKAFFPGRIDYMGYARAINPRVQANLGWSWKVSTPALLAHAVKTYGWRFLPNQVLPPMLGNTLIGAILYTAYLQALGSLHEPSSRSAKRIFPPPSFRQTFSAGLIAGGIQSLVAAPLDALQVRFRTADMLEGKYKTMWQYATHKLHDIGLRGIFGGFTLSLLKDSLGAALFFSTFECVKSQAYYSFVTHYYGVYSPTSIFLNDRPVIKPHYTVEPAFLLLAGMTASVAQQAIQHPLSELQNVHYGRLESLDYQAHEEMRPKKTMSRYYHAYEKTIEQCQILSRRAGGWRRYLYKNFFMNTIRQVPSTSAGLIIFELVRRKFAFESEEVRIEKDGFDILLT
;
A
#
# COMPACT_ATOMS: atom_id res chain seq x y z
N MET A 1 -32.63 -2.36 2.48
CA MET A 1 -31.48 -2.32 1.53
C MET A 1 -30.47 -1.19 1.79
N ARG A 2 -30.90 0.08 1.99
CA ARG A 2 -29.98 1.22 2.24
C ARG A 2 -29.09 1.09 3.49
N ALA A 3 -29.60 0.54 4.58
CA ALA A 3 -28.80 0.35 5.80
C ALA A 3 -27.72 -0.74 5.67
N VAL A 4 -28.01 -1.82 4.93
CA VAL A 4 -27.04 -2.91 4.67
C VAL A 4 -25.95 -2.44 3.71
N THR A 5 -26.33 -1.72 2.66
CA THR A 5 -25.37 -1.11 1.73
C THR A 5 -24.53 -0.03 2.40
N ALA A 6 -25.12 0.82 3.24
CA ALA A 6 -24.37 1.80 4.05
C ALA A 6 -23.42 1.13 5.05
N ARG A 7 -23.82 0.03 5.71
CA ARG A 7 -22.94 -0.75 6.60
C ARG A 7 -21.81 -1.47 5.86
N ALA A 8 -22.09 -2.01 4.67
CA ALA A 8 -21.08 -2.65 3.82
C ALA A 8 -20.07 -1.62 3.24
N VAL A 9 -20.57 -0.45 2.85
CA VAL A 9 -19.75 0.70 2.42
C VAL A 9 -18.93 1.20 3.61
N ALA A 10 -19.54 1.43 4.78
CA ALA A 10 -18.83 1.83 5.99
C ALA A 10 -17.78 0.79 6.43
N PHE A 11 -18.03 -0.51 6.23
CA PHE A 11 -17.05 -1.57 6.46
C PHE A 11 -15.89 -1.52 5.45
N TYR A 12 -16.19 -1.36 4.16
CA TYR A 12 -15.18 -1.22 3.10
C TYR A 12 -14.30 0.03 3.28
N PHE A 13 -14.90 1.11 3.79
CA PHE A 13 -14.22 2.37 4.13
C PHE A 13 -13.89 2.47 5.62
N ARG A 14 -13.94 1.39 6.42
CA ARG A 14 -13.62 1.47 7.86
C ARG A 14 -12.13 1.66 8.10
N ALA A 15 -11.33 1.26 7.14
CA ALA A 15 -9.89 1.43 7.18
C ALA A 15 -9.43 1.84 5.77
N PRO A 16 -8.61 2.89 5.61
CA PRO A 16 -8.18 3.37 4.29
C PRO A 16 -7.12 2.44 3.64
N ILE A 17 -7.22 1.15 3.91
CA ILE A 17 -6.26 0.09 3.59
C ILE A 17 -5.87 0.09 2.11
N LYS A 18 -6.85 0.17 1.21
CA LYS A 18 -6.60 0.17 -0.24
C LYS A 18 -6.12 1.52 -0.78
N ALA A 19 -6.26 2.59 0.00
CA ALA A 19 -5.82 3.92 -0.41
C ALA A 19 -4.30 4.09 -0.23
N PHE A 20 -3.64 3.33 0.64
CA PHE A 20 -2.27 3.65 1.02
C PHE A 20 -1.18 2.94 0.24
N PHE A 21 -1.45 1.74 -0.28
CA PHE A 21 -0.43 0.93 -0.93
C PHE A 21 -0.88 0.47 -2.31
N PRO A 22 0.02 0.47 -3.32
CA PRO A 22 -0.29 -0.13 -4.60
C PRO A 22 -0.67 -1.60 -4.39
N GLY A 23 -1.65 -2.09 -5.14
CA GLY A 23 -1.97 -3.52 -5.14
C GLY A 23 -0.73 -4.32 -5.53
N ARG A 24 -0.45 -5.41 -4.82
CA ARG A 24 0.64 -6.31 -5.16
C ARG A 24 0.33 -7.00 -6.47
N ILE A 25 -0.77 -7.75 -6.50
CA ILE A 25 -1.18 -8.48 -7.69
C ILE A 25 -2.03 -7.58 -8.58
N ASP A 26 -1.68 -7.52 -9.85
CA ASP A 26 -2.49 -6.85 -10.85
C ASP A 26 -3.76 -7.66 -11.17
N TYR A 27 -4.87 -7.25 -10.57
CA TYR A 27 -6.18 -7.88 -10.76
C TYR A 27 -6.74 -7.68 -12.19
N MET A 28 -6.22 -6.71 -12.95
CA MET A 28 -6.64 -6.42 -14.32
C MET A 28 -5.73 -7.07 -15.37
N GLY A 29 -4.65 -7.74 -14.97
CA GLY A 29 -3.67 -8.32 -15.89
C GLY A 29 -4.32 -9.25 -16.91
N TYR A 30 -5.17 -10.16 -16.43
CA TYR A 30 -5.90 -11.09 -17.31
C TYR A 30 -6.94 -10.37 -18.19
N ALA A 31 -7.69 -9.41 -17.63
CA ALA A 31 -8.68 -8.64 -18.38
C ALA A 31 -8.05 -7.79 -19.51
N ARG A 32 -6.83 -7.27 -19.27
CA ARG A 32 -6.02 -6.59 -20.29
C ARG A 32 -5.51 -7.55 -21.33
N ALA A 33 -5.02 -8.72 -20.92
CA ALA A 33 -4.46 -9.72 -21.82
C ALA A 33 -5.48 -10.28 -22.82
N ILE A 34 -6.77 -10.36 -22.47
CA ILE A 34 -7.82 -10.83 -23.38
C ILE A 34 -8.38 -9.73 -24.30
N ASN A 35 -8.03 -8.46 -24.10
CA ASN A 35 -8.59 -7.38 -24.90
C ASN A 35 -7.76 -7.15 -26.18
N PRO A 36 -8.35 -7.32 -27.37
CA PRO A 36 -7.62 -7.20 -28.63
C PRO A 36 -7.05 -5.79 -28.86
N ARG A 37 -7.67 -4.74 -28.32
CA ARG A 37 -7.15 -3.36 -28.45
C ARG A 37 -5.90 -3.11 -27.62
N VAL A 38 -5.80 -3.78 -26.46
CA VAL A 38 -4.61 -3.69 -25.60
C VAL A 38 -3.47 -4.48 -26.24
N GLN A 39 -3.77 -5.66 -26.79
CA GLN A 39 -2.78 -6.44 -27.55
C GLN A 39 -2.26 -5.70 -28.79
N ALA A 40 -3.13 -4.95 -29.48
CA ALA A 40 -2.76 -4.16 -30.66
C ALA A 40 -1.98 -2.86 -30.33
N ASN A 41 -1.62 -2.60 -29.07
CA ASN A 41 -0.91 -1.39 -28.62
C ASN A 41 -1.53 -0.08 -29.14
N LEU A 42 -2.86 -0.05 -29.27
CA LEU A 42 -3.56 1.15 -29.70
C LEU A 42 -3.46 2.24 -28.62
N GLY A 43 -3.46 3.51 -29.05
CA GLY A 43 -3.41 4.66 -28.14
C GLY A 43 -4.55 4.70 -27.12
N TRP A 44 -4.43 5.59 -26.13
CA TRP A 44 -5.42 5.73 -25.06
C TRP A 44 -6.83 5.93 -25.62
N SER A 45 -7.78 5.13 -25.13
CA SER A 45 -9.19 5.21 -25.50
C SER A 45 -10.05 4.84 -24.30
N TRP A 46 -11.27 5.39 -24.23
CA TRP A 46 -12.29 5.02 -23.24
C TRP A 46 -12.54 3.51 -23.19
N LYS A 47 -12.33 2.79 -24.30
CA LYS A 47 -12.51 1.34 -24.39
C LYS A 47 -11.37 0.52 -23.77
N VAL A 48 -10.29 1.19 -23.36
CA VAL A 48 -9.15 0.62 -22.61
C VAL A 48 -9.25 0.97 -21.11
N SER A 49 -10.27 1.74 -20.71
CA SER A 49 -10.53 2.02 -19.29
C SER A 49 -10.88 0.77 -18.51
N THR A 50 -10.56 0.73 -17.22
CA THR A 50 -10.84 -0.41 -16.32
C THR A 50 -12.30 -0.88 -16.38
N PRO A 51 -13.32 0.01 -16.35
CA PRO A 51 -14.71 -0.41 -16.48
C PRO A 51 -15.03 -1.02 -17.84
N ALA A 52 -14.46 -0.47 -18.93
CA ALA A 52 -14.66 -0.98 -20.28
C ALA A 52 -13.99 -2.34 -20.50
N LEU A 53 -12.79 -2.55 -19.94
CA LEU A 53 -12.09 -3.84 -19.97
C LEU A 53 -12.90 -4.91 -19.25
N LEU A 54 -13.45 -4.58 -18.07
CA LEU A 54 -14.31 -5.49 -17.31
C LEU A 54 -15.62 -5.77 -18.05
N ALA A 55 -16.27 -4.74 -18.59
CA ALA A 55 -17.49 -4.91 -19.38
C ALA A 55 -17.27 -5.81 -20.60
N HIS A 56 -16.15 -5.62 -21.31
CA HIS A 56 -15.75 -6.50 -22.40
C HIS A 56 -15.51 -7.94 -21.91
N ALA A 57 -14.74 -8.12 -20.84
CA ALA A 57 -14.43 -9.43 -20.28
C ALA A 57 -15.68 -10.20 -19.84
N VAL A 58 -16.62 -9.52 -19.17
CA VAL A 58 -17.91 -10.10 -18.75
C VAL A 58 -18.79 -10.42 -19.96
N LYS A 59 -18.78 -9.59 -21.00
CA LYS A 59 -19.51 -9.88 -22.24
C LYS A 59 -18.96 -11.10 -22.98
N THR A 60 -17.64 -11.30 -22.97
CA THR A 60 -16.97 -12.39 -23.70
C THR A 60 -16.98 -13.72 -22.93
N TYR A 61 -16.67 -13.69 -21.62
CA TYR A 61 -16.51 -14.89 -20.78
C TYR A 61 -17.65 -15.11 -19.78
N GLY A 62 -18.65 -14.23 -19.79
CA GLY A 62 -19.79 -14.26 -18.88
C GLY A 62 -19.49 -13.70 -17.49
N TRP A 63 -20.53 -13.61 -16.66
CA TRP A 63 -20.44 -13.09 -15.28
C TRP A 63 -19.54 -13.90 -14.35
N ARG A 64 -19.26 -15.18 -14.67
CA ARG A 64 -18.33 -16.04 -13.91
C ARG A 64 -16.88 -15.54 -13.98
N PHE A 65 -16.55 -14.65 -14.91
CA PHE A 65 -15.23 -14.03 -15.01
C PHE A 65 -14.83 -13.29 -13.73
N LEU A 66 -15.74 -12.51 -13.14
CA LEU A 66 -15.45 -11.69 -11.96
C LEU A 66 -15.04 -12.53 -10.73
N PRO A 67 -15.86 -13.50 -10.24
CA PRO A 67 -15.49 -14.29 -9.07
C PRO A 67 -14.29 -15.23 -9.31
N ASN A 68 -14.06 -15.65 -10.54
CA ASN A 68 -13.01 -16.63 -10.84
C ASN A 68 -11.64 -15.99 -11.14
N GLN A 69 -11.62 -14.81 -11.79
CA GLN A 69 -10.39 -14.19 -12.28
C GLN A 69 -10.04 -12.87 -11.57
N VAL A 70 -11.04 -12.06 -11.22
CA VAL A 70 -10.80 -10.71 -10.67
C VAL A 70 -10.83 -10.70 -9.14
N LEU A 71 -11.77 -11.44 -8.56
CA LEU A 71 -11.99 -11.49 -7.12
C LEU A 71 -10.78 -12.06 -6.35
N PRO A 72 -10.08 -13.13 -6.81
CA PRO A 72 -8.96 -13.70 -6.06
C PRO A 72 -7.80 -12.70 -5.84
N PRO A 73 -7.25 -12.02 -6.87
CA PRO A 73 -6.19 -11.04 -6.66
C PRO A 73 -6.69 -9.81 -5.89
N MET A 74 -7.95 -9.41 -6.06
CA MET A 74 -8.54 -8.34 -5.24
C MET A 74 -8.62 -8.71 -3.75
N LEU A 75 -9.02 -9.93 -3.41
CA LEU A 75 -9.04 -10.41 -2.04
C LEU A 75 -7.63 -10.48 -1.46
N GLY A 76 -6.66 -11.02 -2.19
CA GLY A 76 -5.26 -11.05 -1.76
C GLY A 76 -4.72 -9.66 -1.41
N ASN A 77 -4.91 -8.69 -2.29
CA ASN A 77 -4.50 -7.30 -2.04
C ASN A 77 -5.23 -6.67 -0.84
N THR A 78 -6.52 -6.96 -0.68
CA THR A 78 -7.31 -6.43 0.45
C THR A 78 -6.83 -7.03 1.77
N LEU A 79 -6.54 -8.34 1.79
CA LEU A 79 -6.05 -9.06 2.95
C LEU A 79 -4.69 -8.53 3.41
N ILE A 80 -3.73 -8.38 2.48
CA ILE A 80 -2.40 -7.83 2.77
C ILE A 80 -2.52 -6.48 3.47
N GLY A 81 -3.30 -5.57 2.88
CA GLY A 81 -3.44 -4.23 3.44
C GLY A 81 -4.20 -4.24 4.77
N ALA A 82 -5.18 -5.13 4.96
CA ALA A 82 -5.90 -5.24 6.22
C ALA A 82 -4.97 -5.68 7.33
N ILE A 83 -4.13 -6.68 7.06
CA ILE A 83 -3.11 -7.18 7.98
C ILE A 83 -2.09 -6.09 8.30
N LEU A 84 -1.64 -5.32 7.31
CA LEU A 84 -0.74 -4.20 7.55
C LEU A 84 -1.35 -3.20 8.54
N TYR A 85 -2.60 -2.78 8.28
CA TYR A 85 -3.23 -1.76 9.12
C TYR A 85 -3.56 -2.29 10.52
N THR A 86 -4.06 -3.52 10.64
CA THR A 86 -4.34 -4.13 11.96
C THR A 86 -3.05 -4.35 12.75
N ALA A 87 -1.99 -4.84 12.10
CA ALA A 87 -0.69 -5.00 12.73
C ALA A 87 -0.12 -3.65 13.17
N TYR A 88 -0.29 -2.59 12.37
CA TYR A 88 0.11 -1.24 12.73
C TYR A 88 -0.64 -0.73 13.96
N LEU A 89 -1.98 -0.82 13.97
CA LEU A 89 -2.77 -0.38 15.12
C LEU A 89 -2.41 -1.15 16.40
N GLN A 90 -2.21 -2.46 16.29
CA GLN A 90 -1.85 -3.29 17.44
C GLN A 90 -0.44 -3.00 17.96
N ALA A 91 0.54 -2.83 17.06
CA ALA A 91 1.91 -2.44 17.43
C ALA A 91 1.97 -1.02 17.99
N LEU A 92 1.21 -0.07 17.42
CA LEU A 92 1.16 1.28 17.93
C LEU A 92 0.43 1.36 19.28
N GLY A 93 -0.63 0.57 19.48
CA GLY A 93 -1.34 0.49 20.75
C GLY A 93 -0.49 -0.07 21.89
N SER A 94 0.46 -0.98 21.60
CA SER A 94 1.41 -1.47 22.61
C SER A 94 2.57 -0.50 22.87
N LEU A 95 2.97 0.29 21.88
CA LEU A 95 4.07 1.25 21.99
C LEU A 95 3.63 2.64 22.49
N HIS A 96 2.35 2.99 22.35
CA HIS A 96 1.76 4.26 22.76
C HIS A 96 0.38 4.00 23.36
N GLU A 97 0.31 3.92 24.69
CA GLU A 97 -0.92 3.61 25.42
C GLU A 97 -2.13 4.51 25.04
N PRO A 98 -1.99 5.82 24.78
CA PRO A 98 -3.11 6.65 24.31
C PRO A 98 -3.72 6.19 22.98
N SER A 99 -2.94 5.53 22.11
CA SER A 99 -3.45 4.93 20.87
C SER A 99 -4.28 3.67 21.11
N SER A 100 -4.10 2.99 22.26
CA SER A 100 -4.86 1.78 22.59
C SER A 100 -6.32 2.08 22.97
N ARG A 101 -6.60 3.29 23.49
CA ARG A 101 -7.89 3.65 24.10
C ARG A 101 -9.00 4.02 23.09
N SER A 102 -8.82 3.71 21.80
CA SER A 102 -9.80 4.00 20.71
C SER A 102 -10.49 5.37 20.83
N ALA A 103 -9.73 6.39 21.23
CA ALA A 103 -10.25 7.74 21.31
C ALA A 103 -10.48 8.31 19.89
N LYS A 104 -11.55 9.09 19.71
CA LYS A 104 -11.89 9.74 18.43
C LYS A 104 -10.73 10.62 17.92
N ARG A 105 -9.93 11.18 18.84
CA ARG A 105 -8.60 11.75 18.57
C ARG A 105 -7.60 11.32 19.64
N ILE A 106 -6.45 10.84 19.20
CA ILE A 106 -5.37 10.38 20.08
C ILE A 106 -4.54 11.60 20.49
N PHE A 107 -4.56 11.95 21.77
CA PHE A 107 -3.70 12.96 22.36
C PHE A 107 -3.08 12.40 23.65
N PRO A 108 -1.77 12.61 23.91
CA PRO A 108 -0.78 13.25 23.04
C PRO A 108 -0.52 12.44 21.76
N PRO A 109 -0.15 13.09 20.64
CA PRO A 109 0.14 12.39 19.39
C PRO A 109 1.36 11.48 19.56
N PRO A 110 1.40 10.31 18.91
CA PRO A 110 2.54 9.42 19.00
C PRO A 110 3.79 10.06 18.39
N SER A 111 4.94 9.77 18.98
CA SER A 111 6.23 10.25 18.49
C SER A 111 6.63 9.58 17.17
N PHE A 112 7.55 10.20 16.42
CA PHE A 112 8.09 9.62 15.19
C PHE A 112 8.68 8.23 15.44
N ARG A 113 9.39 8.02 16.55
CA ARG A 113 10.02 6.72 16.87
C ARG A 113 9.00 5.61 17.07
N GLN A 114 7.91 5.88 17.80
CA GLN A 114 6.84 4.89 18.06
C GLN A 114 6.09 4.51 16.80
N THR A 115 5.75 5.50 15.98
CA THR A 115 5.06 5.27 14.69
C THR A 115 5.97 4.56 13.68
N PHE A 116 7.27 4.89 13.68
CA PHE A 116 8.27 4.23 12.84
C PHE A 116 8.47 2.77 13.25
N SER A 117 8.64 2.45 14.54
CA SER A 117 8.78 1.07 15.00
C SER A 117 7.49 0.26 14.81
N ALA A 118 6.32 0.84 15.07
CA ALA A 118 5.04 0.20 14.77
C ALA A 118 4.90 -0.10 13.27
N GLY A 119 5.29 0.84 12.40
CA GLY A 119 5.28 0.64 10.95
C GLY A 119 6.29 -0.41 10.48
N LEU A 120 7.49 -0.49 11.09
CA LEU A 120 8.48 -1.55 10.82
C LEU A 120 7.91 -2.94 11.11
N ILE A 121 7.30 -3.11 12.29
CA ILE A 121 6.68 -4.37 12.73
C ILE A 121 5.52 -4.73 11.80
N ALA A 122 4.64 -3.78 11.51
CA ALA A 122 3.50 -3.98 10.64
C ALA A 122 3.91 -4.39 9.22
N GLY A 123 4.89 -3.70 8.64
CA GLY A 123 5.43 -4.04 7.32
C GLY A 123 6.11 -5.41 7.30
N GLY A 124 6.74 -5.82 8.41
CA GLY A 124 7.34 -7.14 8.56
C GLY A 124 6.30 -8.26 8.58
N ILE A 125 5.26 -8.11 9.39
CA ILE A 125 4.12 -9.04 9.45
C ILE A 125 3.42 -9.12 8.09
N GLN A 126 3.19 -7.97 7.45
CA GLN A 126 2.62 -7.92 6.11
C GLN A 126 3.49 -8.70 5.10
N SER A 127 4.81 -8.53 5.13
CA SER A 127 5.71 -9.18 4.18
C SER A 127 5.66 -10.71 4.28
N LEU A 128 5.54 -11.26 5.50
CA LEU A 128 5.38 -12.70 5.72
C LEU A 128 4.11 -13.25 5.05
N VAL A 129 3.00 -12.51 5.16
CA VAL A 129 1.72 -12.91 4.57
C VAL A 129 1.70 -12.65 3.05
N ALA A 130 2.44 -11.64 2.59
CA ALA A 130 2.54 -11.30 1.18
C ALA A 130 3.49 -12.22 0.40
N ALA A 131 4.47 -12.88 1.06
CA ALA A 131 5.43 -13.77 0.42
C ALA A 131 4.83 -14.79 -0.58
N PRO A 132 3.76 -15.54 -0.26
CA PRO A 132 3.14 -16.45 -1.24
C PRO A 132 2.52 -15.71 -2.43
N LEU A 133 1.96 -14.52 -2.22
CA LEU A 133 1.36 -13.71 -3.27
C LEU A 133 2.43 -13.07 -4.18
N ASP A 134 3.54 -12.62 -3.61
CA ASP A 134 4.71 -12.14 -4.35
C ASP A 134 5.28 -13.28 -5.22
N ALA A 135 5.41 -14.49 -4.67
CA ALA A 135 5.92 -15.66 -5.40
C ALA A 135 5.03 -16.03 -6.60
N LEU A 136 3.71 -15.95 -6.44
CA LEU A 136 2.73 -16.14 -7.52
C LEU A 136 2.84 -15.04 -8.57
N GLN A 137 2.95 -13.78 -8.15
CA GLN A 137 3.03 -12.65 -9.08
C GLN A 137 4.26 -12.70 -9.96
N VAL A 138 5.43 -12.99 -9.38
CA VAL A 138 6.70 -13.07 -10.11
C VAL A 138 6.65 -14.16 -11.18
N ARG A 139 5.90 -15.23 -10.95
CA ARG A 139 5.77 -16.39 -11.85
C ARG A 139 4.47 -16.37 -12.64
N PHE A 140 3.72 -15.27 -12.58
CA PHE A 140 2.46 -15.14 -13.29
C PHE A 140 2.70 -14.87 -14.77
N ARG A 141 2.33 -15.84 -15.60
CA ARG A 141 2.33 -15.72 -17.06
C ARG A 141 0.88 -15.74 -17.53
N THR A 142 0.46 -14.68 -18.21
CA THR A 142 -0.89 -14.59 -18.78
C THR A 142 -1.14 -15.65 -19.84
N ALA A 143 -0.09 -16.09 -20.54
CA ALA A 143 -0.15 -17.17 -21.52
C ALA A 143 -0.71 -18.48 -20.93
N ASP A 144 -0.24 -18.89 -19.74
CA ASP A 144 -0.71 -20.11 -19.05
C ASP A 144 -2.24 -20.11 -18.82
N MET A 145 -2.83 -18.93 -18.61
CA MET A 145 -4.28 -18.81 -18.44
C MET A 145 -5.03 -18.80 -19.78
N LEU A 146 -4.46 -18.18 -20.81
CA LEU A 146 -5.04 -18.11 -22.15
C LEU A 146 -5.01 -19.47 -22.87
N GLU A 147 -3.95 -20.25 -22.65
CA GLU A 147 -3.78 -21.61 -23.17
C GLU A 147 -4.70 -22.63 -22.46
N GLY A 148 -5.45 -22.20 -21.44
CA GLY A 148 -6.41 -23.04 -20.74
C GLY A 148 -5.80 -24.04 -19.75
N LYS A 149 -4.50 -23.91 -19.44
CA LYS A 149 -3.81 -24.75 -18.43
C LYS A 149 -4.47 -24.63 -17.05
N TYR A 150 -4.98 -23.45 -16.73
CA TYR A 150 -5.73 -23.20 -15.50
C TYR A 150 -7.06 -22.51 -15.81
N LYS A 151 -8.17 -23.08 -15.32
CA LYS A 151 -9.53 -22.55 -15.60
C LYS A 151 -9.88 -21.33 -14.76
N THR A 152 -9.31 -21.24 -13.56
CA THR A 152 -9.58 -20.15 -12.60
C THR A 152 -8.30 -19.68 -11.95
N MET A 153 -8.28 -18.43 -11.51
CA MET A 153 -7.15 -17.86 -10.78
C MET A 153 -6.94 -18.55 -9.43
N TRP A 154 -8.01 -19.07 -8.82
CA TRP A 154 -7.93 -19.95 -7.64
C TRP A 154 -7.13 -21.22 -7.92
N GLN A 155 -7.47 -21.92 -9.01
CA GLN A 155 -6.79 -23.16 -9.39
C GLN A 155 -5.32 -22.91 -9.72
N TYR A 156 -5.03 -21.82 -10.45
CA TYR A 156 -3.66 -21.40 -10.71
C TYR A 156 -2.90 -21.18 -9.39
N ALA A 157 -3.47 -20.39 -8.47
CA ALA A 157 -2.81 -20.04 -7.22
C ALA A 157 -2.49 -21.28 -6.38
N THR A 158 -3.44 -22.21 -6.24
CA THR A 158 -3.23 -23.42 -5.43
C THR A 158 -2.20 -24.36 -6.04
N HIS A 159 -2.28 -24.65 -7.35
CA HIS A 159 -1.35 -25.54 -8.03
C HIS A 159 0.06 -24.94 -8.05
N LYS A 160 0.18 -23.67 -8.42
CA LYS A 160 1.50 -23.01 -8.45
C LYS A 160 2.13 -22.91 -7.08
N LEU A 161 1.36 -22.61 -6.04
CA LEU A 161 1.93 -22.53 -4.69
C LEU A 161 2.43 -23.90 -4.20
N HIS A 162 1.73 -24.97 -4.58
CA HIS A 162 2.17 -26.34 -4.33
C HIS A 162 3.46 -26.68 -5.12
N ASP A 163 3.53 -26.32 -6.39
CA ASP A 163 4.69 -26.56 -7.27
C ASP A 163 5.95 -25.80 -6.79
N ILE A 164 5.80 -24.55 -6.36
CA ILE A 164 6.89 -23.71 -5.85
C ILE A 164 7.40 -24.25 -4.50
N GLY A 165 6.48 -24.70 -3.65
CA GLY A 165 6.74 -25.13 -2.28
C GLY A 165 7.20 -24.01 -1.34
N LEU A 166 7.30 -24.30 -0.05
CA LEU A 166 7.66 -23.30 0.98
C LEU A 166 9.03 -22.66 0.73
N ARG A 167 10.01 -23.41 0.23
CA ARG A 167 11.37 -22.90 0.00
C ARG A 167 11.42 -21.87 -1.14
N GLY A 168 10.67 -22.10 -2.22
CA GLY A 168 10.59 -21.16 -3.34
C GLY A 168 9.82 -19.88 -2.99
N ILE A 169 8.82 -19.98 -2.10
CA ILE A 169 8.04 -18.82 -1.61
C ILE A 169 8.94 -17.82 -0.88
N PHE A 170 9.87 -18.30 -0.05
CA PHE A 170 10.79 -17.45 0.70
C PHE A 170 12.12 -17.15 -0.03
N GLY A 171 12.29 -17.66 -1.26
CA GLY A 171 13.41 -17.32 -2.13
C GLY A 171 13.29 -15.88 -2.62
N GLY A 172 13.96 -14.94 -1.94
CA GLY A 172 13.81 -13.50 -2.19
C GLY A 172 13.17 -12.71 -1.04
N PHE A 173 12.79 -13.40 0.04
CA PHE A 173 12.04 -12.80 1.14
C PHE A 173 12.76 -11.65 1.84
N THR A 174 14.09 -11.67 1.95
CA THR A 174 14.82 -10.61 2.67
C THR A 174 14.69 -9.24 2.01
N LEU A 175 14.68 -9.18 0.67
CA LEU A 175 14.45 -7.95 -0.08
C LEU A 175 13.01 -7.47 0.05
N SER A 176 12.03 -8.40 -0.02
CA SER A 176 10.62 -8.08 0.25
C SER A 176 10.45 -7.53 1.67
N LEU A 177 11.00 -8.21 2.67
CA LEU A 177 10.91 -7.84 4.08
C LEU A 177 11.48 -6.44 4.30
N LEU A 178 12.70 -6.18 3.81
CA LEU A 178 13.36 -4.89 3.97
C LEU A 178 12.54 -3.76 3.32
N LYS A 179 12.08 -3.97 2.10
CA LYS A 179 11.27 -3.00 1.35
C LYS A 179 9.94 -2.70 2.03
N ASP A 180 9.25 -3.74 2.49
CA ASP A 180 7.92 -3.63 3.07
C ASP A 180 7.96 -3.00 4.47
N SER A 181 8.89 -3.47 5.31
CA SER A 181 9.10 -2.93 6.66
C SER A 181 9.52 -1.46 6.63
N LEU A 182 10.56 -1.10 5.86
CA LEU A 182 11.02 0.29 5.81
C LEU A 182 10.01 1.22 5.11
N GLY A 183 9.36 0.74 4.07
CA GLY A 183 8.34 1.49 3.37
C GLY A 183 7.14 1.82 4.26
N ALA A 184 6.63 0.83 5.01
CA ALA A 184 5.56 1.04 5.97
C ALA A 184 5.99 1.95 7.13
N ALA A 185 7.21 1.77 7.66
CA ALA A 185 7.76 2.60 8.74
C ALA A 185 7.82 4.07 8.35
N LEU A 186 8.37 4.40 7.18
CA LEU A 186 8.42 5.78 6.69
C LEU A 186 7.04 6.33 6.36
N PHE A 187 6.16 5.52 5.77
CA PHE A 187 4.81 5.94 5.45
C PHE A 187 4.06 6.36 6.72
N PHE A 188 3.92 5.47 7.69
CA PHE A 188 3.15 5.74 8.91
C PHE A 188 3.76 6.84 9.77
N SER A 189 5.08 6.88 9.91
CA SER A 189 5.75 7.92 10.72
C SER A 189 5.63 9.31 10.11
N THR A 190 5.81 9.44 8.79
CA THR A 190 5.61 10.71 8.09
C THR A 190 4.14 11.12 8.10
N PHE A 191 3.23 10.15 7.87
CA PHE A 191 1.80 10.39 7.90
C PHE A 191 1.32 10.92 9.25
N GLU A 192 1.70 10.27 10.36
CA GLU A 192 1.32 10.71 11.71
C GLU A 192 1.98 12.04 12.10
N CYS A 193 3.24 12.26 11.72
CA CYS A 193 3.92 13.53 11.97
C CYS A 193 3.20 14.70 11.30
N VAL A 194 2.84 14.58 10.02
CA VAL A 194 2.16 15.66 9.29
C VAL A 194 0.69 15.79 9.73
N LYS A 195 -0.04 14.67 9.85
CA LYS A 195 -1.45 14.66 10.24
C LYS A 195 -1.67 15.25 11.63
N SER A 196 -0.79 14.95 12.59
CA SER A 196 -1.00 15.31 14.00
C SER A 196 -0.05 16.40 14.46
N GLN A 197 1.26 16.16 14.42
CA GLN A 197 2.24 17.09 15.02
C GLN A 197 2.29 18.42 14.26
N ALA A 198 2.42 18.37 12.93
CA ALA A 198 2.44 19.56 12.08
C ALA A 198 1.09 20.28 12.11
N TYR A 199 -0.03 19.54 12.07
CA TYR A 199 -1.37 20.11 12.19
C TYR A 199 -1.55 20.88 13.50
N TYR A 200 -1.31 20.26 14.65
CA TYR A 200 -1.48 20.94 15.93
C TYR A 200 -0.50 22.09 16.11
N SER A 201 0.72 22.00 15.56
CA SER A 201 1.68 23.12 15.58
C SER A 201 1.20 24.28 14.71
N PHE A 202 0.62 23.99 13.54
CA PHE A 202 0.06 24.99 12.65
C PHE A 202 -1.17 25.66 13.27
N VAL A 203 -2.09 24.87 13.85
CA VAL A 203 -3.31 25.39 14.46
C VAL A 203 -2.98 26.30 15.65
N THR A 204 -2.11 25.88 16.57
CA THR A 204 -1.74 26.73 17.73
C THR A 204 -0.99 27.97 17.29
N HIS A 205 -0.06 27.89 16.34
CA HIS A 205 0.70 29.04 15.89
C HIS A 205 -0.15 30.02 15.06
N TYR A 206 -0.91 29.53 14.07
CA TYR A 206 -1.67 30.39 13.16
C TYR A 206 -2.91 30.98 13.83
N TYR A 207 -3.73 30.16 14.49
CA TYR A 207 -4.96 30.64 15.13
C TYR A 207 -4.68 31.27 16.50
N GLY A 208 -3.69 30.79 17.26
CA GLY A 208 -3.33 31.37 18.55
C GLY A 208 -2.71 32.76 18.45
N VAL A 209 -1.98 33.06 17.36
CA VAL A 209 -1.34 34.38 17.16
C VAL A 209 -2.18 35.34 16.31
N TYR A 210 -2.80 34.86 15.22
CA TYR A 210 -3.39 35.75 14.20
C TYR A 210 -4.93 35.84 14.20
N SER A 211 -5.62 34.90 14.86
CA SER A 211 -7.09 34.90 14.93
C SER A 211 -7.55 34.51 16.32
N PRO A 212 -7.33 35.34 17.35
CA PRO A 212 -7.88 35.12 18.67
C PRO A 212 -9.40 35.32 18.59
N THR A 213 -10.13 34.29 18.17
CA THR A 213 -11.59 34.25 18.31
C THR A 213 -11.84 34.12 19.81
N SER A 214 -12.02 35.26 20.49
CA SER A 214 -12.11 35.34 21.94
C SER A 214 -13.45 34.82 22.46
N ILE A 215 -13.73 33.54 22.23
CA ILE A 215 -14.71 32.79 23.01
C ILE A 215 -13.89 32.16 24.13
N PHE A 216 -14.03 32.71 25.33
CA PHE A 216 -13.46 32.12 26.53
C PHE A 216 -14.42 31.06 27.04
N LEU A 217 -13.91 29.86 27.30
CA LEU A 217 -14.63 28.81 27.99
C LEU A 217 -13.76 28.39 29.17
N ASN A 218 -14.27 28.51 30.39
CA ASN A 218 -13.49 28.26 31.62
C ASN A 218 -12.16 29.05 31.67
N ASP A 219 -12.20 30.36 31.38
CA ASP A 219 -11.04 31.27 31.37
C ASP A 219 -9.91 30.94 30.39
N ARG A 220 -10.14 30.05 29.42
CA ARG A 220 -9.17 29.72 28.36
C ARG A 220 -9.66 30.13 26.96
N PRO A 221 -8.78 30.66 26.11
CA PRO A 221 -9.11 30.98 24.72
C PRO A 221 -9.37 29.70 23.91
N VAL A 222 -10.50 29.67 23.21
CA VAL A 222 -10.92 28.52 22.41
C VAL A 222 -10.58 28.73 20.93
N ILE A 223 -9.82 27.79 20.36
CA ILE A 223 -9.46 27.79 18.93
C ILE A 223 -10.45 26.90 18.16
N LYS A 224 -11.14 27.49 17.18
CA LYS A 224 -11.97 26.76 16.19
C LYS A 224 -11.32 26.88 14.80
N PRO A 225 -10.55 25.88 14.34
CA PRO A 225 -9.94 25.90 13.02
C PRO A 225 -11.00 25.73 11.93
N HIS A 226 -10.74 26.25 10.74
CA HIS A 226 -11.66 26.14 9.61
C HIS A 226 -11.81 24.67 9.16
N TYR A 227 -13.02 24.25 8.78
CA TYR A 227 -13.39 22.86 8.51
C TYR A 227 -12.59 22.17 7.38
N THR A 228 -11.91 22.97 6.54
CA THR A 228 -11.06 22.51 5.42
C THR A 228 -9.61 22.26 5.83
N VAL A 229 -9.15 22.80 6.96
CA VAL A 229 -7.74 22.71 7.38
C VAL A 229 -7.39 21.27 7.70
N GLU A 230 -8.23 20.57 8.47
CA GLU A 230 -7.98 19.16 8.82
C GLU A 230 -7.91 18.24 7.57
N PRO A 231 -8.87 18.27 6.62
CA PRO A 231 -8.75 17.54 5.36
C PRO A 231 -7.52 17.90 4.54
N ALA A 232 -7.12 19.18 4.52
CA ALA A 232 -5.93 19.61 3.81
C ALA A 232 -4.66 19.01 4.43
N PHE A 233 -4.54 18.98 5.76
CA PHE A 233 -3.42 18.33 6.44
C PHE A 233 -3.44 16.81 6.28
N LEU A 234 -4.61 16.17 6.27
CA LEU A 234 -4.75 14.75 5.96
C LEU A 234 -4.26 14.44 4.54
N LEU A 235 -4.58 15.31 3.57
CA LEU A 235 -4.12 15.18 2.20
C LEU A 235 -2.61 15.36 2.06
N LEU A 236 -2.09 16.44 2.65
CA LEU A 236 -0.66 16.71 2.68
C LEU A 236 0.10 15.55 3.33
N ALA A 237 -0.40 15.04 4.46
CA ALA A 237 0.18 13.88 5.13
C ALA A 237 0.26 12.66 4.22
N GLY A 238 -0.82 12.35 3.49
CA GLY A 238 -0.85 11.26 2.52
C GLY A 238 0.16 11.43 1.38
N MET A 239 0.26 12.65 0.83
CA MET A 239 1.21 12.98 -0.24
C MET A 239 2.66 12.87 0.24
N THR A 240 2.99 13.53 1.36
CA THR A 240 4.35 13.52 1.92
C THR A 240 4.77 12.12 2.36
N ALA A 241 3.86 11.35 2.95
CA ALA A 241 4.12 9.97 3.36
C ALA A 241 4.37 9.06 2.15
N SER A 242 3.60 9.23 1.08
CA SER A 242 3.77 8.47 -0.17
C SER A 242 5.11 8.77 -0.83
N VAL A 243 5.54 10.04 -0.85
CA VAL A 243 6.87 10.44 -1.35
C VAL A 243 7.99 9.89 -0.47
N ALA A 244 7.86 10.00 0.86
CA ALA A 244 8.85 9.47 1.82
C ALA A 244 9.00 7.95 1.69
N GLN A 245 7.89 7.22 1.61
CA GLN A 245 7.88 5.79 1.33
C GLN A 245 8.59 5.47 0.01
N GLN A 246 8.27 6.19 -1.06
CA GLN A 246 8.86 5.93 -2.37
C GLN A 246 10.37 6.18 -2.41
N ALA A 247 10.88 7.14 -1.63
CA ALA A 247 12.30 7.42 -1.54
C ALA A 247 13.13 6.19 -1.14
N ILE A 248 12.55 5.25 -0.36
CA ILE A 248 13.18 3.97 0.01
C ILE A 248 12.67 2.80 -0.83
N GLN A 249 11.38 2.75 -1.15
CA GLN A 249 10.83 1.60 -1.88
C GLN A 249 11.30 1.53 -3.33
N HIS A 250 11.48 2.66 -4.01
CA HIS A 250 11.93 2.69 -5.40
C HIS A 250 13.30 2.02 -5.61
N PRO A 251 14.38 2.39 -4.90
CA PRO A 251 15.68 1.75 -5.07
C PRO A 251 15.64 0.26 -4.72
N LEU A 252 14.90 -0.12 -3.66
CA LEU A 252 14.73 -1.52 -3.28
C LEU A 252 13.92 -2.32 -4.32
N SER A 253 12.95 -1.70 -4.97
CA SER A 253 12.15 -2.32 -6.03
C SER A 253 12.99 -2.60 -7.27
N GLU A 254 13.88 -1.68 -7.65
CA GLU A 254 14.83 -1.91 -8.76
C GLU A 254 15.74 -3.11 -8.48
N LEU A 255 16.30 -3.21 -7.26
CA LEU A 255 17.10 -4.36 -6.84
C LEU A 255 16.28 -5.66 -6.82
N GLN A 256 15.06 -5.60 -6.30
CA GLN A 256 14.14 -6.74 -6.20
C GLN A 256 13.74 -7.26 -7.58
N ASN A 257 13.49 -6.38 -8.56
CA ASN A 257 13.13 -6.77 -9.92
C ASN A 257 14.25 -7.57 -10.60
N VAL A 258 15.52 -7.16 -10.41
CA VAL A 258 16.67 -7.92 -10.91
C VAL A 258 16.77 -9.29 -10.24
N HIS A 259 16.52 -9.33 -8.92
CA HIS A 259 16.53 -10.59 -8.17
C HIS A 259 15.44 -11.56 -8.63
N TYR A 260 14.22 -11.06 -8.83
CA TYR A 260 13.06 -11.85 -9.27
C TYR A 260 13.23 -12.44 -10.65
N GLY A 261 13.76 -11.67 -11.62
CA GLY A 261 14.08 -12.21 -12.94
C GLY A 261 15.11 -13.36 -12.87
N ARG A 262 16.05 -13.29 -11.94
CA ARG A 262 17.02 -14.36 -11.70
C ARG A 262 16.38 -15.58 -11.04
N LEU A 263 15.50 -15.38 -10.06
CA LEU A 263 14.75 -16.47 -9.42
C LEU A 263 13.92 -17.25 -10.43
N GLU A 264 13.24 -16.55 -11.35
CA GLU A 264 12.48 -17.18 -12.43
C GLU A 264 13.37 -18.07 -13.30
N SER A 265 14.58 -17.59 -13.66
CA SER A 265 15.53 -18.38 -14.45
C SER A 265 16.05 -19.62 -13.72
N LEU A 266 16.26 -19.53 -12.39
CA LEU A 266 16.74 -20.63 -11.58
C LEU A 266 15.67 -21.72 -11.40
N ASP A 267 14.42 -21.32 -11.23
CA ASP A 267 13.31 -22.27 -11.12
C ASP A 267 13.04 -22.99 -12.44
N TYR A 268 13.17 -22.28 -13.57
CA TYR A 268 13.07 -22.90 -14.88
C TYR A 268 14.13 -24.01 -15.07
N GLN A 269 15.38 -23.72 -14.72
CA GLN A 269 16.48 -24.71 -14.75
C GLN A 269 16.28 -25.86 -13.74
N ALA A 270 15.79 -25.55 -12.54
CA ALA A 270 15.55 -26.57 -11.52
C ALA A 270 14.45 -27.56 -11.90
N HIS A 271 13.42 -27.10 -12.62
CA HIS A 271 12.37 -27.96 -13.17
C HIS A 271 12.90 -28.92 -14.25
N GLU A 272 13.87 -28.50 -15.06
CA GLU A 272 14.51 -29.37 -16.05
C GLU A 272 15.47 -30.39 -15.41
N GLU A 273 16.20 -30.00 -14.36
CA GLU A 273 17.29 -30.82 -13.81
C GLU A 273 16.85 -31.92 -12.80
N MET A 274 15.59 -31.95 -12.33
CA MET A 274 15.06 -32.91 -11.33
C MET A 274 15.97 -33.16 -10.09
N ARG A 275 16.82 -32.19 -9.68
CA ARG A 275 17.81 -32.36 -8.60
C ARG A 275 17.57 -31.38 -7.43
N PRO A 276 16.85 -31.80 -6.36
CA PRO A 276 16.43 -30.91 -5.27
C PRO A 276 17.50 -30.64 -4.19
N LYS A 277 18.63 -31.36 -4.19
CA LYS A 277 19.58 -31.34 -3.05
C LYS A 277 20.50 -30.09 -2.98
N LYS A 278 20.62 -29.29 -4.04
CA LYS A 278 21.51 -28.09 -4.08
C LYS A 278 20.77 -26.74 -4.12
N THR A 279 19.45 -26.74 -4.00
CA THR A 279 18.61 -25.56 -4.26
C THR A 279 18.86 -24.41 -3.26
N MET A 280 19.16 -24.69 -2.00
CA MET A 280 19.36 -23.65 -0.97
C MET A 280 20.64 -22.82 -1.18
N SER A 281 21.76 -23.49 -1.50
CA SER A 281 23.02 -22.81 -1.84
C SER A 281 22.85 -21.97 -3.12
N ARG A 282 22.09 -22.47 -4.11
CA ARG A 282 21.76 -21.70 -5.33
C ARG A 282 21.00 -20.41 -5.01
N TYR A 283 20.05 -20.42 -4.08
CA TYR A 283 19.33 -19.21 -3.65
C TYR A 283 20.21 -18.21 -2.92
N TYR A 284 21.12 -18.67 -2.05
CA TYR A 284 22.04 -17.77 -1.35
C TYR A 284 22.97 -17.04 -2.32
N HIS A 285 23.62 -17.78 -3.23
CA HIS A 285 24.47 -17.19 -4.27
C HIS A 285 23.68 -16.34 -5.28
N ALA A 286 22.35 -16.48 -5.35
CA ALA A 286 21.54 -15.63 -6.20
C ALA A 286 21.55 -14.18 -5.71
N TYR A 287 21.63 -13.92 -4.40
CA TYR A 287 21.74 -12.54 -3.87
C TYR A 287 23.07 -11.89 -4.26
N GLU A 288 24.17 -12.61 -4.08
CA GLU A 288 25.51 -12.14 -4.45
C GLU A 288 25.58 -11.76 -5.94
N LYS A 289 25.14 -12.68 -6.81
CA LYS A 289 25.07 -12.43 -8.27
C LYS A 289 24.10 -11.32 -8.65
N THR A 290 23.04 -11.11 -7.87
CA THR A 290 22.11 -9.98 -8.08
C THR A 290 22.83 -8.66 -7.82
N ILE A 291 23.60 -8.58 -6.72
CA ILE A 291 24.37 -7.38 -6.38
C ILE A 291 25.42 -7.08 -7.46
N GLU A 292 26.15 -8.09 -7.94
CA GLU A 292 27.11 -7.94 -9.05
C GLU A 292 26.44 -7.42 -10.32
N GLN A 293 25.29 -7.98 -10.68
CA GLN A 293 24.53 -7.53 -11.85
C GLN A 293 24.07 -6.07 -11.70
N CYS A 294 23.56 -5.70 -10.51
CA CYS A 294 23.18 -4.34 -10.20
C CYS A 294 24.39 -3.39 -10.24
N GLN A 295 25.58 -3.83 -9.82
CA GLN A 295 26.82 -3.07 -9.95
C GLN A 295 27.13 -2.77 -11.43
N ILE A 296 27.05 -3.78 -12.31
CA ILE A 296 27.28 -3.60 -13.75
C ILE A 296 26.26 -2.63 -14.35
N LEU A 297 24.98 -2.79 -14.03
CA LEU A 297 23.91 -1.90 -14.50
C LEU A 297 24.11 -0.46 -13.98
N SER A 298 24.55 -0.31 -12.73
CA SER A 298 24.85 0.99 -12.14
C SER A 298 25.99 1.70 -12.87
N ARG A 299 27.06 0.98 -13.24
CA ARG A 299 28.18 1.54 -14.00
C ARG A 299 27.73 2.01 -15.39
N ARG A 300 26.90 1.22 -16.08
CA ARG A 300 26.32 1.59 -17.38
C ARG A 300 25.41 2.82 -17.31
N ALA A 301 24.69 2.99 -16.19
CA ALA A 301 23.80 4.12 -15.96
C ALA A 301 24.52 5.40 -15.47
N GLY A 302 25.85 5.35 -15.24
CA GLY A 302 26.62 6.49 -14.72
C GLY A 302 26.58 6.65 -13.19
N GLY A 303 26.31 5.56 -12.45
CA GLY A 303 26.40 5.50 -10.99
C GLY A 303 25.14 4.95 -10.32
N TRP A 304 25.30 4.53 -9.06
CA TRP A 304 24.22 3.95 -8.25
C TRP A 304 23.01 4.85 -8.08
N ARG A 305 23.21 6.15 -7.82
CA ARG A 305 22.11 7.10 -7.64
C ARG A 305 21.26 7.22 -8.91
N ARG A 306 21.90 7.35 -10.07
CA ARG A 306 21.21 7.51 -11.37
C ARG A 306 20.49 6.23 -11.79
N TYR A 307 21.04 5.07 -11.45
CA TYR A 307 20.41 3.78 -11.68
C TYR A 307 19.19 3.57 -10.77
N LEU A 308 19.38 3.65 -9.46
CA LEU A 308 18.36 3.32 -8.46
C LEU A 308 17.17 4.30 -8.43
N TYR A 309 17.40 5.56 -8.79
CA TYR A 309 16.36 6.59 -8.87
C TYR A 309 15.97 6.92 -10.32
N LYS A 310 16.29 6.05 -11.28
CA LYS A 310 15.83 6.21 -12.66
C LYS A 310 14.29 6.25 -12.68
N ASN A 311 13.71 7.24 -13.35
CA ASN A 311 12.26 7.43 -13.44
C ASN A 311 11.53 7.67 -12.11
N PHE A 312 12.25 7.87 -10.99
CA PHE A 312 11.66 8.06 -9.66
C PHE A 312 10.58 9.14 -9.64
N PHE A 313 10.87 10.31 -10.21
CA PHE A 313 9.96 11.45 -10.22
C PHE A 313 8.65 11.15 -10.96
N MET A 314 8.73 10.57 -12.16
CA MET A 314 7.54 10.19 -12.94
C MET A 314 6.74 9.07 -12.28
N ASN A 315 7.41 8.09 -11.69
CA ASN A 315 6.75 7.00 -10.96
C ASN A 315 6.04 7.53 -9.71
N THR A 316 6.67 8.45 -8.98
CA THR A 316 6.10 9.07 -7.78
C THR A 316 4.87 9.92 -8.12
N ILE A 317 4.96 10.78 -9.15
CA ILE A 317 3.82 11.60 -9.61
C ILE A 317 2.65 10.73 -10.07
N ARG A 318 2.90 9.56 -10.68
CA ARG A 318 1.82 8.66 -11.09
C ARG A 318 1.12 7.97 -9.92
N GLN A 319 1.81 7.80 -8.78
CA GLN A 319 1.29 7.03 -7.65
C GLN A 319 0.64 7.90 -6.56
N VAL A 320 1.25 9.06 -6.25
CA VAL A 320 0.79 9.97 -5.17
C VAL A 320 -0.67 10.44 -5.31
N PRO A 321 -1.19 10.75 -6.52
CA PRO A 321 -2.58 11.16 -6.67
C PRO A 321 -3.56 10.04 -6.31
N SER A 322 -3.23 8.78 -6.61
CA SER A 322 -4.09 7.64 -6.28
C SER A 322 -4.20 7.45 -4.78
N THR A 323 -3.11 7.62 -4.04
CA THR A 323 -3.11 7.46 -2.59
C THR A 323 -3.84 8.60 -1.88
N SER A 324 -3.62 9.83 -2.37
CA SER A 324 -4.27 11.03 -1.86
C SER A 324 -5.78 11.05 -2.15
N ALA A 325 -6.20 10.66 -3.37
CA ALA A 325 -7.63 10.59 -3.72
C ALA A 325 -8.38 9.57 -2.86
N GLY A 326 -7.76 8.42 -2.54
CA GLY A 326 -8.34 7.44 -1.63
C GLY A 326 -8.58 8.00 -0.23
N LEU A 327 -7.67 8.83 0.28
CA LEU A 327 -7.81 9.53 1.56
C LEU A 327 -8.96 10.55 1.56
N ILE A 328 -9.10 11.35 0.49
CA ILE A 328 -10.23 12.28 0.36
C ILE A 328 -11.54 11.52 0.39
N ILE A 329 -11.67 10.48 -0.44
CA ILE A 329 -12.90 9.70 -0.55
C ILE A 329 -13.23 9.06 0.80
N PHE A 330 -12.22 8.48 1.48
CA PHE A 330 -12.39 7.94 2.83
C PHE A 330 -12.89 9.01 3.81
N GLU A 331 -12.27 10.19 3.86
CA GLU A 331 -12.64 11.24 4.80
C GLU A 331 -14.03 11.82 4.50
N LEU A 332 -14.39 11.97 3.23
CA LEU A 332 -15.74 12.38 2.80
C LEU A 332 -16.80 11.34 3.20
N VAL A 333 -16.52 10.04 2.98
CA VAL A 333 -17.41 8.95 3.37
C VAL A 333 -17.54 8.89 4.89
N ARG A 334 -16.42 8.99 5.61
CA ARG A 334 -16.40 9.03 7.08
C ARG A 334 -17.26 10.18 7.60
N ARG A 335 -17.09 11.40 7.10
CA ARG A 335 -17.88 12.57 7.50
C ARG A 335 -19.36 12.44 7.18
N LYS A 336 -19.71 11.82 6.03
CA LYS A 336 -21.10 11.65 5.60
C LYS A 336 -21.85 10.57 6.37
N PHE A 337 -21.15 9.52 6.83
CA PHE A 337 -21.78 8.34 7.44
C PHE A 337 -21.43 8.15 8.93
N ALA A 338 -20.53 8.95 9.50
CA ALA A 338 -20.36 9.03 10.96
C ALA A 338 -21.56 9.78 11.54
N PHE A 339 -22.32 9.13 12.42
CA PHE A 339 -23.40 9.74 13.18
C PHE A 339 -22.84 10.79 14.14
N GLU A 340 -23.51 11.94 14.21
CA GLU A 340 -23.31 13.12 15.08
C GLU A 340 -21.92 13.31 15.70
N SER A 341 -21.21 14.30 15.15
CA SER A 341 -19.92 14.78 15.60
C SER A 341 -19.98 15.35 17.03
N GLU A 342 -19.73 14.52 18.05
CA GLU A 342 -19.32 15.03 19.36
C GLU A 342 -18.06 15.90 19.20
N GLU A 343 -18.12 17.15 19.67
CA GLU A 343 -16.99 18.08 19.66
C GLU A 343 -15.86 17.50 20.53
N VAL A 344 -14.70 17.22 19.92
CA VAL A 344 -13.53 16.75 20.68
C VAL A 344 -12.70 17.95 21.10
N ARG A 345 -12.47 18.07 22.41
CA ARG A 345 -11.66 19.13 23.02
C ARG A 345 -10.25 18.63 23.26
N ILE A 346 -9.25 19.38 22.82
CA ILE A 346 -7.84 19.08 23.08
C ILE A 346 -7.20 20.30 23.73
N GLU A 347 -6.69 20.11 24.95
CA GLU A 347 -5.90 21.12 25.66
C GLU A 347 -4.45 21.08 25.17
N LYS A 348 -3.95 22.20 24.64
CA LYS A 348 -2.56 22.33 24.19
C LYS A 348 -2.07 23.77 24.28
N ASP A 349 -0.88 23.97 24.86
CA ASP A 349 -0.19 25.26 24.95
C ASP A 349 -1.04 26.39 25.59
N GLY A 350 -1.95 26.04 26.52
CA GLY A 350 -2.87 26.98 27.17
C GLY A 350 -4.14 27.31 26.38
N PHE A 351 -4.33 26.69 25.21
CA PHE A 351 -5.53 26.83 24.37
C PHE A 351 -6.40 25.57 24.42
N ASP A 352 -7.72 25.78 24.32
CA ASP A 352 -8.67 24.70 24.08
C ASP A 352 -8.98 24.63 22.58
N ILE A 353 -8.49 23.59 21.91
CA ILE A 353 -8.76 23.37 20.48
C ILE A 353 -10.06 22.58 20.35
N LEU A 354 -11.09 23.24 19.79
CA LEU A 354 -12.35 22.61 19.44
C LEU A 354 -12.29 22.12 18.01
N LEU A 355 -12.44 20.81 17.86
CA LEU A 355 -12.34 20.17 16.56
C LEU A 355 -13.67 19.50 16.22
N THR A 356 -14.44 20.16 15.34
CA THR A 356 -15.76 19.74 14.84
C THR A 356 -15.67 18.66 13.77
#